data_AF-A0A952M9R3-F1
#
_entry.id   AF-A0A952M9R3-F1
#
_cell.length_a   1.000
_cell.length_b   1.000
_cell.length_c   1.000
_cell.angle_alpha   90.00
_cell.angle_beta   90.00
_cell.angle_gamma   90.00
#
_symmetry.space_group_name_H-M   'P 1'
#
loop_
_entity.id
_entity.type
_entity.pdbx_description
1 polymer ?
#
loop_
_entity_poly.entity_id
_entity_poly.type
_entity_poly.pdbx_seq_one_letter_code
_entity_poly.pdbx_strand_id
1 'polypeptide(L)'
;MYKTFGGARFEMDTLVLSPKQVLQILKPETLAYEKFKRAKANYDAAGVLGFVGGALVGFPIGTALGGGNPEWGLAAGGGVLILGAFSLTRVFRSHAYEGLELYNGKTARIQPQFQFYGTGARLVVRF
;
A
#
# COMPACT_ATOMS: atom_id res chain seq x y z
N MET A 1 1.85 18.12 1.72
CA MET A 1 1.47 17.08 2.71
C MET A 1 0.55 16.08 2.00
N TYR A 2 1.04 14.91 1.57
CA TYR A 2 0.23 13.95 0.81
C TYR A 2 -0.37 12.88 1.74
N LYS A 3 -1.69 12.78 1.72
CA LYS A 3 -2.52 11.83 2.49
C LYS A 3 -2.52 10.51 1.73
N THR A 4 -1.77 9.50 2.18
CA THR A 4 -1.85 8.15 1.64
C THR A 4 -2.63 7.27 2.63
N PHE A 5 -3.64 6.59 2.11
CA PHE A 5 -4.43 5.61 2.86
C PHE A 5 -3.65 4.27 2.83
N GLY A 6 -3.18 3.80 3.99
CA GLY A 6 -2.66 2.42 4.19
C GLY A 6 -1.38 1.97 3.45
N GLY A 7 -0.89 2.74 2.46
CA GLY A 7 0.26 2.35 1.62
C GLY A 7 1.63 2.47 2.31
N ALA A 8 2.58 1.62 1.91
CA ALA A 8 4.00 1.78 2.26
C ALA A 8 4.59 2.98 1.49
N ARG A 9 5.32 3.84 2.19
CA ARG A 9 5.97 5.03 1.62
C ARG A 9 7.46 4.74 1.47
N PHE A 10 7.97 4.86 0.25
CA PHE A 10 9.38 4.71 -0.07
C PHE A 10 10.01 6.10 -0.05
N GLU A 11 11.01 6.31 0.80
CA GLU A 11 11.74 7.57 0.91
C GLU A 11 13.21 7.31 0.56
N MET A 12 13.76 8.08 -0.38
CA MET A 12 15.20 8.11 -0.67
C MET A 12 15.66 9.54 -0.35
N ASP A 13 16.58 9.68 0.60
CA ASP A 13 16.95 10.95 1.25
C ASP A 13 15.75 11.77 1.79
N THR A 14 15.28 12.74 0.99
CA THR A 14 14.17 13.67 1.29
C THR A 14 12.99 13.52 0.32
N LEU A 15 13.14 12.67 -0.71
CA LEU A 15 12.16 12.50 -1.77
C LEU A 15 11.30 11.27 -1.55
N VAL A 16 10.01 11.46 -1.80
CA VAL A 16 8.99 10.46 -1.58
C VAL A 16 8.75 9.79 -2.91
N LEU A 17 9.25 8.57 -3.05
CA LEU A 17 9.19 7.83 -4.29
C LEU A 17 7.89 7.03 -4.37
N SER A 18 7.18 7.22 -5.48
CA SER A 18 6.11 6.31 -5.87
C SER A 18 6.68 4.94 -6.23
N PRO A 19 5.92 3.85 -6.09
CA PRO A 19 6.35 2.53 -6.56
C PRO A 19 6.78 2.50 -8.03
N LYS A 20 6.23 3.38 -8.89
CA LYS A 20 6.69 3.54 -10.27
C LYS A 20 8.12 4.08 -10.36
N GLN A 21 8.46 5.07 -9.53
CA GLN A 21 9.81 5.66 -9.51
C GLN A 21 10.83 4.67 -8.93
N VAL A 22 10.47 3.93 -7.88
CA VAL A 22 11.34 2.87 -7.34
C VAL A 22 11.61 1.81 -8.41
N LEU A 23 10.58 1.38 -9.15
CA LEU A 23 10.75 0.43 -10.26
C LEU A 23 11.71 0.97 -11.36
N GLN A 24 11.71 2.28 -11.62
CA GLN A 24 12.64 2.88 -12.57
C GLN A 24 14.08 2.90 -12.07
N ILE A 25 14.29 3.13 -10.78
CA ILE A 25 15.62 3.10 -10.13
C ILE A 25 16.19 1.68 -10.13
N LEU A 26 15.33 0.67 -9.95
CA LEU A 26 15.71 -0.74 -9.93
C LEU A 26 16.01 -1.33 -11.31
N LYS A 27 15.77 -0.60 -12.41
CA LYS A 27 16.04 -1.07 -13.79
C LYS A 27 17.44 -1.64 -14.05
N PRO A 28 18.53 -1.11 -13.47
CA PRO A 28 19.89 -1.63 -13.70
C PRO A 28 20.08 -3.04 -13.14
N GLU A 29 19.30 -3.43 -12.13
CA GLU A 29 19.37 -4.74 -11.46
C GLU A 29 18.16 -5.60 -11.82
N THR A 30 18.33 -6.51 -12.78
CA THR A 30 17.22 -7.30 -13.37
C THR A 30 16.46 -8.12 -12.33
N LEU A 31 17.17 -8.68 -11.34
CA LEU A 31 16.56 -9.46 -10.26
C LEU A 31 15.73 -8.60 -9.31
N ALA A 32 16.22 -7.42 -8.94
CA ALA A 32 15.51 -6.47 -8.10
C ALA A 32 14.29 -5.88 -8.83
N TYR A 33 14.45 -5.57 -10.12
CA TYR A 33 13.38 -5.07 -10.99
C TYR A 33 12.20 -6.05 -11.10
N GLU A 34 12.46 -7.32 -11.37
CA GLU A 34 11.38 -8.31 -11.54
C GLU A 34 10.61 -8.53 -10.24
N LYS A 35 11.33 -8.59 -9.12
CA LYS A 35 10.74 -8.79 -7.79
C LYS A 35 9.88 -7.60 -7.38
N PHE A 36 10.36 -6.38 -7.62
CA PHE A 36 9.61 -5.16 -7.35
C PHE A 36 8.44 -4.95 -8.33
N LYS A 37 8.54 -5.44 -9.58
CA LYS A 37 7.41 -5.43 -10.53
C LYS A 37 6.23 -6.26 -10.01
N ARG A 38 6.50 -7.46 -9.46
CA ARG A 38 5.48 -8.29 -8.82
C ARG A 38 4.90 -7.61 -7.58
N ALA A 39 5.75 -6.98 -6.78
CA ALA A 39 5.32 -6.16 -5.65
C ALA A 39 4.33 -5.08 -6.12
N LYS A 40 4.68 -4.29 -7.15
CA LYS A 40 3.83 -3.24 -7.68
C LYS A 40 2.45 -3.76 -8.14
N ALA A 41 2.39 -4.91 -8.78
CA ALA A 41 1.12 -5.51 -9.20
C ALA A 41 0.19 -5.78 -8.00
N ASN A 42 0.74 -6.30 -6.89
CA ASN A 42 -0.01 -6.51 -5.65
C ASN A 42 -0.46 -5.18 -5.02
N TYR A 43 0.36 -4.13 -5.10
CA TYR A 43 -0.01 -2.79 -4.64
C TYR A 43 -1.18 -2.20 -5.45
N ASP A 44 -1.14 -2.31 -6.78
CA ASP A 44 -2.22 -1.82 -7.63
C ASP A 44 -3.52 -2.57 -7.36
N ALA A 45 -3.47 -3.91 -7.26
CA ALA A 45 -4.62 -4.74 -6.93
C ALA A 45 -5.19 -4.41 -5.53
N ALA A 46 -4.32 -4.23 -4.52
CA ALA A 46 -4.74 -3.78 -3.21
C ALA A 46 -5.40 -2.40 -3.24
N GLY A 47 -4.89 -1.48 -4.08
CA GLY A 47 -5.48 -0.16 -4.26
C GLY A 47 -6.91 -0.22 -4.81
N VAL A 48 -7.14 -1.04 -5.84
CA VAL A 48 -8.48 -1.26 -6.42
C VAL A 48 -9.42 -1.91 -5.40
N LEU A 49 -8.98 -2.98 -4.74
CA LEU A 49 -9.78 -3.67 -3.72
C LEU A 49 -10.12 -2.76 -2.54
N GLY A 50 -9.17 -1.95 -2.08
CA GLY A 50 -9.38 -0.99 -1.00
C GLY A 50 -10.33 0.13 -1.39
N PHE A 51 -10.25 0.63 -2.63
CA PHE A 51 -11.16 1.67 -3.14
C PHE A 51 -12.58 1.14 -3.29
N VAL A 52 -12.76 0.00 -3.96
CA VAL A 52 -14.08 -0.63 -4.16
C VAL A 52 -14.66 -1.05 -2.81
N GLY A 53 -13.86 -1.70 -1.95
CA GLY A 53 -14.29 -2.09 -0.61
C GLY A 53 -14.68 -0.89 0.26
N GLY A 54 -13.90 0.19 0.22
CA GLY A 54 -14.21 1.44 0.91
C GLY A 54 -15.48 2.11 0.41
N ALA A 55 -15.75 2.08 -0.90
CA ALA A 55 -16.99 2.59 -1.48
C ALA A 55 -18.21 1.76 -1.05
N LEU A 56 -18.08 0.42 -1.05
CA LEU A 56 -19.15 -0.49 -0.63
C LEU A 56 -19.48 -0.41 0.86
N VAL A 57 -18.50 -0.06 1.71
CA VAL A 57 -18.74 0.25 3.13
C VAL A 57 -19.27 1.67 3.31
N GLY A 58 -18.72 2.64 2.57
CA GLY A 58 -19.08 4.04 2.68
C GLY A 58 -20.50 4.34 2.23
N PHE A 59 -21.01 3.63 1.22
CA PHE A 59 -22.35 3.80 0.69
C PHE A 59 -23.45 3.57 1.76
N PRO A 60 -23.55 2.42 2.44
CA PRO A 60 -24.55 2.21 3.48
C PRO A 60 -24.34 3.14 4.69
N ILE A 61 -23.11 3.51 5.03
CA ILE A 61 -22.86 4.53 6.07
C ILE A 61 -23.50 5.88 5.67
N GLY A 62 -23.26 6.33 4.43
CA GLY A 62 -23.85 7.55 3.90
C GLY A 62 -25.38 7.49 3.87
N THR A 63 -25.94 6.36 3.45
CA THR A 63 -27.39 6.13 3.45
C THR A 63 -27.99 6.21 4.86
N ALA A 64 -27.36 5.60 5.86
CA ALA A 64 -27.81 5.67 7.25
C ALA A 64 -27.80 7.11 7.79
N LEU A 65 -26.74 7.87 7.50
CA LEU A 65 -26.64 9.28 7.90
C LEU A 65 -27.67 10.17 7.18
N GLY A 66 -28.03 9.82 5.94
CA GLY A 66 -29.06 10.49 5.16
C GLY A 66 -30.50 10.12 5.56
N GLY A 67 -30.69 9.29 6.59
CA GLY A 67 -32.02 8.84 7.03
C GLY A 67 -32.66 7.76 6.13
N GLY A 68 -31.90 7.18 5.20
CA GLY A 68 -32.34 6.07 4.36
C GLY A 68 -32.19 4.71 5.07
N ASN A 69 -32.63 3.63 4.40
CA ASN A 69 -32.42 2.27 4.88
C ASN A 69 -31.07 1.72 4.36
N PRO A 70 -30.03 1.60 5.22
CA PRO A 70 -28.71 1.14 4.79
C PRO A 70 -28.69 -0.34 4.43
N GLU A 71 -28.02 -0.69 3.33
CA GLU A 71 -27.74 -2.10 2.99
C GLU A 71 -26.41 -2.55 3.60
N TRP A 72 -26.47 -3.12 4.79
CA TRP A 72 -25.31 -3.65 5.50
C TRP A 72 -24.65 -4.88 4.83
N GLY A 73 -25.36 -5.61 3.98
CA GLY A 73 -24.78 -6.67 3.14
C GLY A 73 -23.70 -6.15 2.19
N LEU A 74 -23.90 -4.96 1.61
CA LEU A 74 -22.87 -4.25 0.84
C LEU A 74 -21.66 -3.88 1.71
N ALA A 75 -21.89 -3.43 2.95
CA ALA A 75 -20.80 -3.14 3.88
C ALA A 75 -20.01 -4.39 4.25
N ALA A 76 -20.68 -5.52 4.46
CA ALA A 76 -20.02 -6.80 4.75
C ALA A 76 -19.14 -7.24 3.56
N GLY A 77 -19.67 -7.17 2.33
CA GLY A 77 -18.90 -7.45 1.12
C GLY A 77 -17.71 -6.50 0.95
N GLY A 78 -17.92 -5.20 1.18
CA GLY A 78 -16.85 -4.20 1.16
C GLY A 78 -15.76 -4.46 2.21
N GLY A 79 -16.14 -4.92 3.40
CA GLY A 79 -15.22 -5.35 4.44
C GLY A 79 -14.31 -6.51 4.02
N VAL A 80 -14.84 -7.52 3.33
CA VAL A 80 -14.05 -8.63 2.78
C VAL A 80 -13.01 -8.14 1.76
N LEU A 81 -13.39 -7.22 0.88
CA LEU A 81 -12.46 -6.64 -0.09
C LEU A 81 -11.35 -5.82 0.59
N ILE A 82 -11.68 -5.06 1.64
CA ILE A 82 -10.70 -4.33 2.44
C ILE A 82 -9.71 -5.28 3.12
N LEU A 83 -10.19 -6.40 3.67
CA LEU A 83 -9.32 -7.44 4.25
C LEU A 83 -8.40 -8.06 3.20
N GLY A 84 -8.91 -8.33 2.00
CA GLY A 84 -8.11 -8.77 0.86
C GLY A 84 -7.06 -7.74 0.44
N ALA A 85 -7.41 -6.45 0.37
CA ALA A 85 -6.46 -5.38 0.11
C ALA A 85 -5.34 -5.33 1.15
N PHE A 86 -5.68 -5.56 2.42
CA PHE A 86 -4.71 -5.57 3.52
C PHE A 86 -3.72 -6.75 3.41
N SER A 87 -4.19 -7.95 3.07
CA SER A 87 -3.31 -9.11 2.87
C SER A 87 -2.38 -8.91 1.67
N LEU A 88 -2.89 -8.40 0.54
CA LEU A 88 -2.07 -8.06 -0.63
C LEU A 88 -1.03 -6.97 -0.31
N THR A 89 -1.38 -6.00 0.52
CA THR A 89 -0.45 -4.95 0.97
C THR A 89 0.70 -5.53 1.81
N ARG A 90 0.46 -6.57 2.61
CA ARG A 90 1.53 -7.27 3.35
C ARG A 90 2.49 -7.98 2.39
N VAL A 91 1.95 -8.68 1.39
CA VAL A 91 2.75 -9.37 0.36
C VAL A 91 3.56 -8.36 -0.46
N PHE A 92 2.96 -7.22 -0.82
CA PHE A 92 3.66 -6.10 -1.46
C PHE A 92 4.88 -5.66 -0.64
N ARG A 93 4.70 -5.44 0.67
CA ARG A 93 5.80 -5.02 1.56
C ARG A 93 6.95 -6.01 1.55
N SER A 94 6.67 -7.32 1.67
CA SER A 94 7.73 -8.35 1.65
C SER A 94 8.55 -8.28 0.36
N HIS A 95 7.90 -8.32 -0.80
CA HIS A 95 8.62 -8.30 -2.07
C HIS A 95 9.32 -6.98 -2.36
N ALA A 96 8.76 -5.85 -1.89
CA ALA A 96 9.40 -4.56 -2.00
C ALA A 96 10.69 -4.49 -1.15
N TYR A 97 10.65 -4.98 0.10
CA TYR A 97 11.83 -5.06 0.95
C TYR A 97 12.91 -5.96 0.34
N GLU A 98 12.54 -7.16 -0.09
CA GLU A 98 13.49 -8.10 -0.69
C GLU A 98 14.10 -7.55 -1.99
N GLY A 99 13.34 -6.81 -2.80
CA GLY A 99 13.86 -6.16 -4.01
C GLY A 99 14.85 -5.03 -3.71
N LEU A 100 14.56 -4.23 -2.68
CA LEU A 100 15.44 -3.15 -2.23
C LEU A 100 16.72 -3.67 -1.59
N GLU A 101 16.63 -4.75 -0.81
CA GLU A 101 17.79 -5.42 -0.20
C GLU A 101 18.73 -6.03 -1.26
N LEU A 102 18.16 -6.57 -2.34
CA LEU A 102 18.96 -7.03 -3.49
C LEU A 102 19.70 -5.88 -4.18
N TYR A 103 19.05 -4.73 -4.35
CA TYR A 103 19.64 -3.57 -5.02
C TYR A 103 20.74 -2.88 -4.21
N ASN A 104 20.50 -2.70 -2.91
CA ASN A 104 21.44 -2.00 -2.03
C ASN A 104 22.64 -2.87 -1.60
N GLY A 105 22.64 -4.15 -2.00
CA GLY A 105 23.46 -5.17 -1.36
C GLY A 105 23.06 -5.34 0.12
N LYS A 106 23.52 -6.43 0.74
CA LYS A 106 23.26 -6.76 2.17
C LYS A 106 23.77 -5.72 3.19
N THR A 107 24.16 -4.53 2.74
CA THR A 107 24.96 -3.54 3.48
C THR A 107 24.19 -2.25 3.78
N ALA A 108 23.15 -1.86 3.02
CA ALA A 108 22.40 -0.66 3.37
C ALA A 108 21.38 -0.97 4.48
N ARG A 109 21.50 -0.23 5.59
CA ARG A 109 20.53 -0.23 6.69
C ARG A 109 19.19 0.27 6.17
N ILE A 110 18.34 -0.65 5.73
CA ILE A 110 16.91 -0.38 5.57
C ILE A 110 16.39 -0.03 6.97
N GLN A 111 15.98 1.22 7.18
CA GLN A 111 15.42 1.67 8.46
C GLN A 111 13.90 1.71 8.34
N PRO A 112 13.18 0.63 8.70
CA PRO A 112 11.73 0.64 8.76
C PRO A 112 11.29 1.55 9.90
N GLN A 113 10.77 2.73 9.57
CA GLN A 113 10.26 3.67 10.56
C GLN A 113 8.73 3.58 10.58
N PHE A 114 8.17 3.22 11.73
CA PHE A 114 6.74 3.32 11.98
C PHE A 114 6.41 4.76 12.34
N GLN A 115 5.59 5.40 11.52
CA GLN A 115 5.17 6.78 11.74
C GLN A 115 3.67 6.80 11.97
N PHE A 116 3.27 7.26 13.15
CA PHE A 116 1.88 7.53 13.48
C PHE A 116 1.54 8.96 13.07
N TYR A 117 0.46 9.15 12.31
CA TYR A 117 -0.02 10.48 11.91
C TYR A 117 -1.53 10.54 12.11
N GLY A 118 -1.96 11.35 13.09
CA GLY A 118 -3.37 11.62 13.39
C GLY A 118 -4.20 10.34 13.58
N THR A 119 -4.90 9.93 12.51
CA THR A 119 -5.85 8.80 12.50
C THR A 119 -5.29 7.52 11.88
N GLY A 120 -3.97 7.40 11.65
CA GLY A 120 -3.39 6.22 10.99
C GLY A 120 -1.92 5.95 11.34
N ALA A 121 -1.49 4.72 11.05
CA ALA A 121 -0.09 4.30 11.10
C ALA A 121 0.43 4.05 9.68
N ARG A 122 1.63 4.54 9.36
CA ARG A 122 2.34 4.21 8.10
C ARG A 122 3.69 3.58 8.38
N LEU A 123 4.11 2.75 7.44
CA LEU A 123 5.46 2.21 7.35
C LEU A 123 6.24 3.03 6.33
N VAL A 124 7.33 3.64 6.78
CA VAL A 124 8.28 4.36 5.94
C VAL A 124 9.51 3.49 5.75
N VAL A 125 9.88 3.25 4.50
CA VAL A 125 11.09 2.50 4.13
C VAL A 125 12.09 3.47 3.56
N ARG A 126 13.19 3.69 4.30
CA ARG A 126 14.35 4.46 3.83
C ARG A 126 15.42 3.51 3.32
N PHE A 127 15.91 3.75 2.11
CA PHE A 127 16.94 2.95 1.45
C PHE A 127 17.80 3.81 0.53
#